data_AF-A0A6G0W993-F1
#
_entry.id   AF-A0A6G0W993-F1
#
_cell.length_a   1.000
_cell.length_b   1.000
_cell.length_c   1.000
_cell.angle_alpha   90.00
_cell.angle_beta   90.00
_cell.angle_gamma   90.00
#
_symmetry.space_group_name_H-M   'P 1'
#
loop_
_entity.id
_entity.type
_entity.pdbx_description
1 polymer ?
#
loop_
_entity_poly.entity_id
_entity_poly.type
_entity_poly.pdbx_seq_one_letter_code
_entity_poly.pdbx_strand_id
1 'polypeptide(L)'
;MDTNRVLQNEIGLKTTHLESLSGIFSQNQMDIYLKKKKIKWILNDISKAFTLRYLGVRGYKYVRQSMNFPLPGLSTLRSWASKIDLRHGLLKDVLNFMKKITKDLLLQIITEVYNAGYTTVACVHDCGGANIGLWRELEISIKNTEFKHLVTEEKIFMFADTPHLLNLIRNCDHNSTVRGTQRQNVKIAVQLMSRKVGTALCHYIPGENSKDKKVAQDTGIFFLLINNWFNKMNSYVLNAALPNKKPYGVELQQQN
;
A
#
# COMPACT_ATOMS: atom_id res chain seq x y z
N MET A 1 -23.44 66.16 8.14
CA MET A 1 -23.21 65.27 6.97
C MET A 1 -22.52 63.96 7.37
N ASP A 2 -21.80 63.95 8.49
CA ASP A 2 -20.89 62.87 8.90
C ASP A 2 -21.54 61.50 9.17
N THR A 3 -22.82 61.42 9.53
CA THR A 3 -23.51 60.13 9.73
C THR A 3 -23.45 59.23 8.51
N ASN A 4 -23.59 59.78 7.29
CA ASN A 4 -23.40 59.00 6.06
C ASN A 4 -21.95 58.55 5.88
N ARG A 5 -20.97 59.38 6.24
CA ARG A 5 -19.53 59.06 6.12
C ARG A 5 -19.12 57.97 7.10
N VAL A 6 -19.63 58.00 8.33
CA VAL A 6 -19.43 56.95 9.35
C VAL A 6 -20.04 55.63 8.89
N LEU A 7 -21.29 55.65 8.39
CA LEU A 7 -21.95 54.45 7.87
C LEU A 7 -21.21 53.85 6.66
N GLN A 8 -20.75 54.66 5.71
CA GLN A 8 -19.96 54.18 4.57
C GLN A 8 -18.60 53.59 5.00
N ASN A 9 -17.93 54.19 5.99
CA ASN A 9 -16.70 53.63 6.55
C ASN A 9 -16.95 52.29 7.26
N GLU A 10 -18.02 52.16 8.05
CA GLU A 10 -18.41 50.90 8.68
C GLU A 10 -18.73 49.80 7.64
N ILE A 11 -19.42 50.17 6.55
CA ILE A 11 -19.73 49.25 5.45
C ILE A 11 -18.42 48.78 4.79
N GLY A 12 -17.51 49.70 4.44
CA GLY A 12 -16.21 49.37 3.85
C GLY A 12 -15.35 48.44 4.72
N LEU A 13 -15.30 48.68 6.04
CA LEU A 13 -14.61 47.81 7.00
C LEU A 13 -15.26 46.42 7.11
N LYS A 14 -16.60 46.33 7.06
CA LYS A 14 -17.31 45.05 7.07
C LYS A 14 -17.06 44.26 5.78
N THR A 15 -17.03 44.94 4.63
CA THR A 15 -16.75 44.30 3.33
C THR A 15 -15.34 43.73 3.26
N THR A 16 -14.30 44.51 3.59
CA THR A 16 -12.89 44.03 3.53
C THR A 16 -12.60 42.90 4.53
N HIS A 17 -13.24 42.90 5.70
CA HIS A 17 -13.17 41.75 6.62
C HIS A 17 -13.83 40.50 6.03
N LEU A 18 -14.99 40.61 5.36
CA LEU A 18 -15.64 39.46 4.72
C LEU A 18 -14.83 38.92 3.53
N GLU A 19 -14.20 39.80 2.75
CA GLU A 19 -13.30 39.43 1.65
C GLU A 19 -12.11 38.61 2.14
N SER A 20 -11.39 39.10 3.17
CA SER A 20 -10.23 38.38 3.74
C SER A 20 -10.59 37.00 4.32
N LEU A 21 -11.78 36.85 4.90
CA LEU A 21 -12.27 35.57 5.42
C LEU A 21 -12.71 34.60 4.31
N SER A 22 -13.17 35.10 3.16
CA SER A 22 -13.63 34.26 2.03
C SER A 22 -12.50 33.44 1.37
N GLY A 23 -11.24 33.88 1.51
CA GLY A 23 -10.07 33.10 1.10
C GLY A 23 -9.73 31.93 2.04
N ILE A 24 -10.27 31.93 3.26
CA ILE A 24 -9.98 30.93 4.32
C ILE A 24 -11.17 29.97 4.50
N PHE A 25 -12.38 30.52 4.51
CA PHE A 25 -13.63 29.83 4.81
C PHE A 25 -14.54 29.77 3.57
N SER A 26 -15.20 28.64 3.35
CA SER A 26 -16.19 28.55 2.27
C SER A 26 -17.43 29.41 2.58
N GLN A 27 -18.21 29.75 1.56
CA GLN A 27 -19.44 30.54 1.74
C GLN A 27 -20.41 29.91 2.76
N ASN A 28 -20.45 28.57 2.85
CA ASN A 28 -21.23 27.86 3.85
C ASN A 28 -20.73 28.11 5.28
N GLN A 29 -19.41 28.19 5.47
CA GLN A 29 -18.78 28.46 6.76
C GLN A 29 -18.94 29.93 7.16
N MET A 30 -18.83 30.85 6.20
CA MET A 30 -19.17 32.26 6.35
C MET A 30 -20.64 32.44 6.74
N ASP A 31 -21.55 31.65 6.18
CA ASP A 31 -22.97 31.63 6.54
C ASP A 31 -23.23 31.16 7.98
N ILE A 32 -22.38 30.29 8.56
CA ILE A 32 -22.42 29.97 10.00
C ILE A 32 -21.93 31.15 10.84
N TYR A 33 -20.83 31.79 10.43
CA TYR A 33 -20.27 32.96 11.12
C TYR A 33 -21.28 34.12 11.16
N LEU A 34 -22.01 34.33 10.06
CA LEU A 34 -23.15 35.25 9.93
C LEU A 34 -24.45 34.73 10.59
N LYS A 35 -24.39 33.67 11.39
CA LYS A 35 -25.48 33.10 12.21
C LYS A 35 -26.75 32.70 11.43
N LYS A 36 -26.65 32.31 10.15
CA LYS A 36 -27.81 31.80 9.39
C LYS A 36 -28.33 30.50 10.03
N LYS A 37 -29.66 30.38 10.19
CA LYS A 37 -30.29 29.28 10.95
C LYS A 37 -30.21 27.89 10.29
N LYS A 38 -29.92 27.79 8.99
CA LYS A 38 -29.79 26.53 8.24
C LYS A 38 -28.68 26.69 7.18
N ILE A 39 -27.77 25.72 7.12
CA ILE A 39 -26.66 25.67 6.15
C ILE A 39 -26.67 24.30 5.46
N LYS A 40 -26.51 24.27 4.14
CA LYS A 40 -26.42 23.05 3.32
C LYS A 40 -24.96 22.80 2.93
N TRP A 41 -24.26 22.01 3.75
CA TRP A 41 -22.87 21.61 3.52
C TRP A 41 -22.65 21.01 2.12
N ILE A 42 -21.55 21.41 1.47
CA ILE A 42 -21.10 20.83 0.19
C ILE A 42 -20.00 19.79 0.39
N LEU A 43 -19.71 19.02 -0.66
CA LEU A 43 -18.72 17.93 -0.64
C LEU A 43 -17.33 18.40 -0.20
N ASN A 44 -16.88 19.60 -0.59
CA ASN A 44 -15.56 20.14 -0.20
C ASN A 44 -15.45 20.36 1.32
N ASP A 45 -16.44 21.01 1.93
CA ASP A 45 -16.48 21.24 3.39
C ASP A 45 -16.48 19.92 4.16
N ILE A 46 -17.29 18.96 3.69
CA ILE A 46 -17.41 17.62 4.27
C ILE A 46 -16.11 16.83 4.11
N SER A 47 -15.43 16.93 2.97
CA SER A 47 -14.14 16.30 2.72
C SER A 47 -13.05 16.85 3.65
N LYS A 48 -12.88 18.18 3.71
CA LYS A 48 -11.95 18.84 4.64
C LYS A 48 -12.23 18.46 6.10
N ALA A 49 -13.51 18.39 6.48
CA ALA A 49 -13.94 17.98 7.82
C ALA A 49 -13.68 16.48 8.10
N PHE A 50 -13.84 15.59 7.11
CA PHE A 50 -13.44 14.18 7.24
C PHE A 50 -11.93 14.03 7.40
N THR A 51 -11.11 14.73 6.62
CA THR A 51 -9.65 14.71 6.75
C THR A 51 -9.20 15.18 8.13
N LEU A 52 -9.72 16.31 8.62
CA LEU A 52 -9.41 16.80 9.97
C LEU A 52 -9.88 15.84 11.07
N ARG A 53 -11.02 15.17 10.87
CA ARG A 53 -11.52 14.14 11.81
C ARG A 53 -10.68 12.86 11.78
N TYR A 54 -10.18 12.46 10.62
CA TYR A 54 -9.29 11.31 10.43
C TYR A 54 -7.95 11.55 11.14
N LEU A 55 -7.34 12.72 10.95
CA LEU A 55 -6.10 13.12 11.61
C LEU A 55 -6.23 13.18 13.15
N GLY A 56 -7.42 13.48 13.69
CA GLY A 56 -7.65 13.31 15.12
C GLY A 56 -9.07 13.64 15.60
N VAL A 57 -9.77 12.64 16.13
CA VAL A 57 -11.13 12.81 16.70
C VAL A 57 -11.15 13.79 17.89
N ARG A 58 -10.09 13.82 18.72
CA ARG A 58 -9.94 14.80 19.82
C ARG A 58 -9.69 16.21 19.27
N GLY A 59 -8.81 16.35 18.27
CA GLY A 59 -8.52 17.62 17.60
C GLY A 59 -9.76 18.21 16.93
N TYR A 60 -10.50 17.42 16.16
CA TYR A 60 -11.75 17.85 15.52
C TYR A 60 -12.80 18.35 16.54
N LYS A 61 -12.95 17.65 17.67
CA LYS A 61 -13.81 18.11 18.78
C LYS A 61 -13.32 19.45 19.33
N TYR A 62 -12.04 19.58 19.66
CA TYR A 62 -11.47 20.80 20.23
C TYR A 62 -11.60 22.01 19.29
N VAL A 63 -11.21 21.86 18.01
CA VAL A 63 -11.31 22.93 17.00
C VAL A 63 -12.77 23.38 16.81
N ARG A 64 -13.73 22.44 16.80
CA ARG A 64 -15.16 22.77 16.64
C ARG A 64 -15.83 23.30 17.92
N GLN A 65 -15.47 22.78 19.10
CA GLN A 65 -16.22 23.02 20.36
C GLN A 65 -15.53 24.04 21.28
N SER A 66 -14.20 24.12 21.26
CA SER A 66 -13.41 25.01 22.12
C SER A 66 -12.88 26.22 21.35
N MET A 67 -12.44 26.02 20.11
CA MET A 67 -12.07 27.12 19.20
C MET A 67 -13.25 27.63 18.34
N ASN A 68 -14.44 27.03 18.50
CA ASN A 68 -15.70 27.43 17.86
C ASN A 68 -15.64 27.56 16.30
N PHE A 69 -14.78 26.80 15.62
CA PHE A 69 -14.68 26.85 14.16
C PHE A 69 -15.97 26.36 13.47
N PRO A 70 -16.35 26.97 12.32
CA PRO A 70 -17.54 26.59 11.54
C PRO A 70 -17.33 25.23 10.85
N LEU A 71 -17.53 24.14 11.60
CA LEU A 71 -17.34 22.76 11.14
C LEU A 71 -18.61 21.90 11.29
N PRO A 72 -18.82 20.91 10.40
CA PRO A 72 -19.94 19.98 10.46
C PRO A 72 -20.12 19.30 11.83
N GLY A 73 -21.37 19.04 12.22
CA GLY A 73 -21.64 18.24 13.42
C GLY A 73 -21.16 16.80 13.26
N LEU A 74 -20.84 16.13 14.38
CA LEU A 74 -20.49 14.70 14.34
C LEU A 74 -21.67 13.83 13.83
N SER A 75 -22.91 14.27 14.08
CA SER A 75 -24.13 13.72 13.46
C SER A 75 -24.16 13.97 11.95
N THR A 76 -23.79 15.17 11.48
CA THR A 76 -23.68 15.50 10.06
C THR A 76 -22.66 14.60 9.36
N LEU A 77 -21.45 14.44 9.91
CA LEU A 77 -20.42 13.57 9.34
C LEU A 77 -20.85 12.10 9.34
N ARG A 78 -21.56 11.62 10.38
CA ARG A 78 -22.17 10.27 10.38
C ARG A 78 -23.21 10.11 9.27
N SER A 79 -24.09 11.10 9.09
CA SER A 79 -25.14 11.11 8.05
C SER A 79 -24.60 11.26 6.62
N TRP A 80 -23.38 11.79 6.45
CA TRP A 80 -22.68 11.75 5.16
C TRP A 80 -21.93 10.43 4.95
N ALA A 81 -21.27 9.90 5.98
CA ALA A 81 -20.60 8.61 5.91
C ALA A 81 -21.58 7.46 5.62
N SER A 82 -22.80 7.52 6.17
CA SER A 82 -23.87 6.54 5.90
C SER A 82 -24.47 6.60 4.49
N LYS A 83 -23.95 7.45 3.59
CA LYS A 83 -24.27 7.47 2.17
C LYS A 83 -23.23 6.73 1.31
N ILE A 84 -22.05 6.45 1.86
CA ILE A 84 -21.01 5.69 1.16
C ILE A 84 -21.50 4.25 1.10
N ASP A 85 -21.59 3.69 -0.12
CA ASP A 85 -22.14 2.35 -0.29
C ASP A 85 -21.10 1.29 0.03
N LEU A 86 -21.11 0.86 1.29
CA LEU A 86 -20.25 -0.21 1.81
C LEU A 86 -20.89 -1.61 1.71
N ARG A 87 -21.93 -1.78 0.87
CA ARG A 87 -22.57 -3.09 0.66
C ARG A 87 -21.65 -4.07 -0.09
N HIS A 88 -21.83 -5.35 0.19
CA HIS A 88 -20.89 -6.41 -0.18
C HIS A 88 -20.79 -6.66 -1.70
N GLY A 89 -19.55 -6.72 -2.21
CA GLY A 89 -19.27 -7.05 -3.61
C GLY A 89 -17.88 -6.58 -4.04
N LEU A 90 -17.74 -6.21 -5.32
CA LEU A 90 -16.80 -5.15 -5.69
C LEU A 90 -17.40 -3.88 -5.09
N LEU A 91 -16.78 -3.26 -4.07
CA LEU A 91 -17.17 -1.89 -3.67
C LEU A 91 -16.92 -1.03 -4.91
N LYS A 92 -17.94 -0.65 -5.67
CA LYS A 92 -17.71 0.03 -6.96
C LYS A 92 -17.09 1.43 -6.82
N ASP A 93 -16.94 1.89 -5.58
CA ASP A 93 -16.00 2.94 -5.19
C ASP A 93 -14.67 2.34 -4.66
N VAL A 94 -14.66 1.72 -3.47
CA VAL A 94 -13.42 1.33 -2.75
C VAL A 94 -12.71 0.07 -3.30
N LEU A 95 -13.29 -0.60 -4.30
CA LEU A 95 -12.70 -1.70 -5.07
C LEU A 95 -12.59 -1.38 -6.58
N ASN A 96 -13.17 -0.26 -7.04
CA ASN A 96 -12.51 0.63 -8.02
C ASN A 96 -11.23 1.27 -7.42
N PHE A 97 -10.94 1.08 -6.12
CA PHE A 97 -9.62 1.34 -5.51
C PHE A 97 -8.78 0.05 -5.25
N MET A 98 -9.35 -1.17 -5.03
CA MET A 98 -8.62 -2.36 -4.45
C MET A 98 -9.19 -3.84 -4.57
N LYS A 99 -10.04 -4.31 -5.53
CA LYS A 99 -10.66 -5.69 -5.42
C LYS A 99 -9.65 -6.86 -5.29
N LYS A 100 -9.99 -7.88 -4.48
CA LYS A 100 -9.53 -9.28 -4.65
C LYS A 100 -9.68 -9.70 -6.12
N ILE A 101 -8.56 -9.99 -6.78
CA ILE A 101 -8.48 -10.11 -8.23
C ILE A 101 -9.13 -11.43 -8.71
N THR A 102 -9.99 -11.35 -9.73
CA THR A 102 -10.51 -12.48 -10.54
C THR A 102 -9.97 -12.32 -11.97
N LYS A 103 -9.92 -13.37 -12.80
CA LYS A 103 -9.39 -13.27 -14.18
C LYS A 103 -9.99 -12.10 -14.96
N ASP A 104 -11.33 -12.02 -15.04
CA ASP A 104 -12.01 -10.96 -15.79
C ASP A 104 -11.69 -9.56 -15.26
N LEU A 105 -11.53 -9.41 -13.95
CA LEU A 105 -11.20 -8.11 -13.37
C LEU A 105 -9.72 -7.78 -13.54
N LEU A 106 -8.80 -8.76 -13.49
CA LEU A 106 -7.39 -8.52 -13.83
C LEU A 106 -7.29 -7.98 -15.25
N LEU A 107 -7.99 -8.63 -16.19
CA LEU A 107 -7.99 -8.26 -17.60
C LEU A 107 -8.69 -6.92 -17.83
N GLN A 108 -9.76 -6.60 -17.10
CA GLN A 108 -10.37 -5.26 -17.09
C GLN A 108 -9.39 -4.21 -16.54
N ILE A 109 -8.76 -4.44 -15.38
CA ILE A 109 -7.79 -3.50 -14.80
C ILE A 109 -6.61 -3.26 -15.75
N ILE A 110 -6.06 -4.32 -16.35
CA ILE A 110 -4.98 -4.23 -17.35
C ILE A 110 -5.45 -3.42 -18.57
N THR A 111 -6.68 -3.64 -19.04
CA THR A 111 -7.26 -2.89 -20.17
C THR A 111 -7.46 -1.41 -19.82
N GLU A 112 -7.94 -1.07 -18.62
CA GLU A 112 -8.09 0.33 -18.20
C GLU A 112 -6.74 1.02 -17.94
N VAL A 113 -5.73 0.30 -17.46
CA VAL A 113 -4.35 0.79 -17.32
C VAL A 113 -3.73 1.06 -18.70
N TYR A 114 -4.00 0.21 -19.69
CA TYR A 114 -3.63 0.43 -21.08
C TYR A 114 -4.39 1.62 -21.72
N ASN A 115 -5.70 1.73 -21.49
CA ASN A 115 -6.52 2.89 -21.91
C ASN A 115 -6.00 4.21 -21.31
N ALA A 116 -5.44 4.16 -20.10
CA ALA A 116 -4.77 5.28 -19.44
C ALA A 116 -3.34 5.56 -19.95
N GLY A 117 -2.84 4.80 -20.93
CA GLY A 117 -1.55 5.00 -21.60
C GLY A 117 -0.37 4.21 -21.01
N TYR A 118 -0.60 3.22 -20.15
CA TYR A 118 0.47 2.47 -19.46
C TYR A 118 0.51 1.00 -19.88
N THR A 119 1.67 0.52 -20.33
CA THR A 119 1.86 -0.92 -20.64
C THR A 119 2.08 -1.73 -19.36
N THR A 120 1.15 -2.62 -19.03
CA THR A 120 1.37 -3.61 -17.95
C THR A 120 2.23 -4.76 -18.48
N VAL A 121 3.48 -4.86 -18.02
CA VAL A 121 4.43 -5.92 -18.43
C VAL A 121 4.52 -7.10 -17.45
N ALA A 122 4.06 -6.91 -16.21
CA ALA A 122 4.12 -7.93 -15.17
C ALA A 122 3.05 -7.70 -14.09
N CYS A 123 2.69 -8.78 -13.38
CA CYS A 123 1.82 -8.73 -12.19
C CYS A 123 2.44 -9.54 -11.05
N VAL A 124 2.47 -8.98 -9.84
CA VAL A 124 3.01 -9.63 -8.63
C VAL A 124 1.87 -10.03 -7.71
N HIS A 125 1.83 -11.28 -7.28
CA HIS A 125 0.76 -11.83 -6.45
C HIS A 125 1.29 -12.56 -5.21
N ASP A 126 0.56 -12.46 -4.10
CA ASP A 126 0.76 -13.30 -2.93
C ASP A 126 0.44 -14.78 -3.22
N CYS A 127 1.10 -15.72 -2.54
CA CYS A 127 0.95 -17.17 -2.76
C CYS A 127 -0.29 -17.78 -2.07
N GLY A 128 -1.21 -16.97 -1.55
CA GLY A 128 -2.46 -17.43 -0.97
C GLY A 128 -3.32 -18.25 -1.96
N GLY A 129 -3.98 -19.31 -1.47
CA GLY A 129 -4.64 -20.31 -2.33
C GLY A 129 -5.69 -19.79 -3.31
N ALA A 130 -6.29 -18.62 -3.07
CA ALA A 130 -7.17 -17.96 -4.03
C ALA A 130 -6.43 -17.44 -5.28
N ASN A 131 -5.20 -16.96 -5.12
CA ASN A 131 -4.36 -16.50 -6.22
C ASN A 131 -3.79 -17.69 -7.01
N ILE A 132 -3.56 -18.83 -6.36
CA ILE A 132 -3.23 -20.10 -7.04
C ILE A 132 -4.39 -20.57 -7.94
N GLY A 133 -5.65 -20.26 -7.57
CA GLY A 133 -6.81 -20.42 -8.47
C GLY A 133 -6.70 -19.55 -9.72
N LEU A 134 -6.47 -18.25 -9.55
CA LEU A 134 -6.26 -17.29 -10.64
C LEU A 134 -5.11 -17.71 -11.59
N TRP A 135 -4.02 -18.26 -11.07
CA TRP A 135 -2.91 -18.77 -11.89
C TRP A 135 -3.36 -19.92 -12.80
N ARG A 136 -4.23 -20.82 -12.33
CA ARG A 136 -4.81 -21.90 -13.15
C ARG A 136 -5.80 -21.35 -14.19
N GLU A 137 -6.62 -20.37 -13.83
CA GLU A 137 -7.52 -19.67 -14.77
C GLU A 137 -6.74 -18.96 -15.90
N LEU A 138 -5.50 -18.54 -15.64
CA LEU A 138 -4.59 -17.88 -16.60
C LEU A 138 -3.61 -18.86 -17.27
N GLU A 139 -3.74 -20.17 -17.06
CA GLU A 139 -2.88 -21.23 -17.63
C GLU A 139 -1.38 -21.06 -17.28
N ILE A 140 -1.10 -20.43 -16.13
CA ILE A 140 0.25 -20.22 -15.60
C ILE A 140 0.78 -21.51 -14.96
N SER A 141 2.00 -21.88 -15.32
CA SER A 141 2.68 -23.08 -14.85
C SER A 141 4.19 -22.89 -14.79
N ILE A 142 4.93 -23.90 -14.32
CA ILE A 142 6.41 -23.89 -14.31
C ILE A 142 7.00 -23.74 -15.73
N LYS A 143 6.24 -24.06 -16.78
CA LYS A 143 6.66 -23.97 -18.19
C LYS A 143 6.12 -22.75 -18.95
N ASN A 144 5.09 -22.09 -18.43
CA ASN A 144 4.44 -20.93 -19.03
C ASN A 144 4.20 -19.90 -17.92
N THR A 145 5.02 -18.86 -17.86
CA THR A 145 4.98 -17.85 -16.78
C THR A 145 4.30 -16.56 -17.22
N GLU A 146 3.84 -16.50 -18.48
CA GLU A 146 3.17 -15.37 -19.09
C GLU A 146 1.73 -15.68 -19.55
N PHE A 147 0.96 -14.61 -19.73
CA PHE A 147 -0.28 -14.59 -20.50
C PHE A 147 -0.27 -13.39 -21.46
N LYS A 148 -1.15 -13.39 -22.48
CA LYS A 148 -1.26 -12.28 -23.45
C LYS A 148 -2.22 -11.19 -22.99
N HIS A 149 -1.91 -9.94 -23.30
CA HIS A 149 -2.84 -8.82 -23.22
C HIS A 149 -3.96 -8.95 -24.28
N LEU A 150 -5.22 -8.68 -23.91
CA LEU A 150 -6.40 -8.81 -24.78
C LEU A 150 -6.49 -7.81 -25.96
N VAL A 151 -5.47 -6.98 -26.19
CA VAL A 151 -5.54 -5.84 -27.13
C VAL A 151 -4.24 -5.70 -27.93
N THR A 152 -3.10 -5.72 -27.25
CA THR A 152 -1.76 -5.63 -27.88
C THR A 152 -1.13 -6.99 -28.18
N GLU A 153 -1.74 -8.09 -27.69
CA GLU A 153 -1.16 -9.45 -27.65
C GLU A 153 0.20 -9.59 -26.90
N GLU A 154 0.71 -8.51 -26.32
CA GLU A 154 1.98 -8.48 -25.59
C GLU A 154 1.97 -9.39 -24.34
N LYS A 155 3.16 -9.87 -23.98
CA LYS A 155 3.35 -10.78 -22.85
C LYS A 155 3.32 -10.05 -21.51
N ILE A 156 2.53 -10.58 -20.57
CA ILE A 156 2.45 -10.13 -19.18
C ILE A 156 2.93 -11.26 -18.28
N PHE A 157 4.03 -11.02 -17.55
CA PHE A 157 4.68 -12.04 -16.72
C PHE A 157 4.11 -12.09 -15.29
N MET A 158 3.85 -13.30 -14.80
CA MET A 158 3.26 -13.54 -13.47
C MET A 158 4.33 -13.90 -12.44
N PHE A 159 4.46 -13.08 -11.40
CA PHE A 159 5.42 -13.24 -10.32
C PHE A 159 4.75 -13.52 -8.97
N ALA A 160 5.45 -14.27 -8.13
CA ALA A 160 5.09 -14.50 -6.73
C ALA A 160 5.83 -13.54 -5.78
N ASP A 161 5.17 -13.10 -4.71
CA ASP A 161 5.81 -12.21 -3.73
C ASP A 161 7.00 -12.88 -3.03
N THR A 162 8.20 -12.35 -3.28
CA THR A 162 9.46 -12.96 -2.82
C THR A 162 9.67 -12.87 -1.29
N PRO A 163 9.35 -11.76 -0.61
CA PRO A 163 9.26 -11.71 0.86
C PRO A 163 8.30 -12.75 1.47
N HIS A 164 7.13 -12.98 0.88
CA HIS A 164 6.20 -14.02 1.35
C HIS A 164 6.77 -15.42 1.14
N LEU A 165 7.33 -15.72 -0.05
CA LEU A 165 7.99 -17.00 -0.32
C LEU A 165 9.10 -17.31 0.71
N LEU A 166 9.95 -16.33 1.06
CA LEU A 166 10.99 -16.52 2.08
C LEU A 166 10.40 -16.82 3.47
N ASN A 167 9.28 -16.17 3.84
CA ASN A 167 8.54 -16.51 5.07
C ASN A 167 7.97 -17.94 5.03
N LEU A 168 7.45 -18.41 3.88
CA LEU A 168 6.96 -19.78 3.71
C LEU A 168 8.07 -20.81 3.84
N ILE A 169 9.23 -20.60 3.18
CA ILE A 169 10.40 -21.49 3.30
C ILE A 169 10.83 -21.62 4.76
N ARG A 170 10.84 -20.52 5.53
CA ARG A 170 11.12 -20.57 6.98
C ARG A 170 10.02 -21.30 7.76
N ASN A 171 8.75 -21.18 7.37
CA ASN A 171 7.64 -21.84 8.06
C ASN A 171 7.57 -23.37 7.81
N CYS A 172 8.26 -23.88 6.79
CA CYS A 172 8.48 -25.32 6.60
C CYS A 172 9.47 -25.91 7.64
N ASP A 173 10.29 -25.09 8.31
CA ASP A 173 11.04 -25.52 9.48
C ASP A 173 10.11 -25.60 10.70
N HIS A 174 9.63 -26.81 10.98
CA HIS A 174 8.77 -27.13 12.11
C HIS A 174 9.42 -26.88 13.48
N ASN A 175 10.76 -26.82 13.56
CA ASN A 175 11.50 -26.52 14.79
C ASN A 175 11.67 -25.00 15.03
N SER A 176 11.22 -24.16 14.10
CA SER A 176 11.34 -22.70 14.24
C SER A 176 10.56 -22.18 15.47
N THR A 177 11.28 -21.56 16.39
CA THR A 177 10.74 -20.99 17.65
C THR A 177 9.80 -19.78 17.45
N VAL A 178 9.58 -19.37 16.20
CA VAL A 178 8.80 -18.21 15.78
C VAL A 178 7.30 -18.50 15.95
N ARG A 179 6.67 -17.87 16.95
CA ARG A 179 5.25 -18.08 17.32
C ARG A 179 4.36 -16.89 16.97
N GLY A 180 3.08 -17.15 16.68
CA GLY A 180 2.07 -16.13 16.44
C GLY A 180 2.43 -15.16 15.30
N THR A 181 2.17 -13.87 15.53
CA THR A 181 2.39 -12.77 14.55
C THR A 181 3.84 -12.64 14.10
N GLN A 182 4.82 -13.10 14.88
CA GLN A 182 6.23 -13.09 14.48
C GLN A 182 6.48 -13.90 13.18
N ARG A 183 5.61 -14.86 12.84
CA ARG A 183 5.71 -15.63 11.58
C ARG A 183 5.54 -14.79 10.31
N GLN A 184 4.95 -13.60 10.41
CA GLN A 184 4.85 -12.65 9.29
C GLN A 184 6.12 -11.79 9.16
N ASN A 185 7.02 -11.77 10.15
CA ASN A 185 8.20 -10.92 10.14
C ASN A 185 9.33 -11.50 9.26
N VAL A 186 9.37 -11.03 8.00
CA VAL A 186 10.39 -11.38 6.98
C VAL A 186 11.81 -11.16 7.50
N LYS A 187 12.05 -10.15 8.35
CA LYS A 187 13.39 -9.85 8.90
C LYS A 187 14.01 -11.05 9.62
N ILE A 188 13.20 -11.86 10.32
CA ILE A 188 13.66 -13.06 11.02
C ILE A 188 14.12 -14.13 10.02
N ALA A 189 13.39 -14.31 8.92
CA ALA A 189 13.78 -15.27 7.87
C ALA A 189 15.06 -14.83 7.15
N VAL A 190 15.18 -13.53 6.83
CA VAL A 190 16.39 -12.93 6.22
C VAL A 190 17.61 -13.04 7.15
N GLN A 191 17.43 -12.91 8.47
CA GLN A 191 18.53 -13.05 9.43
C GLN A 191 18.98 -14.50 9.58
N LEU A 192 18.03 -15.45 9.64
CA LEU A 192 18.31 -16.89 9.70
C LEU A 192 19.04 -17.37 8.44
N MET A 193 18.45 -17.16 7.26
CA MET A 193 19.00 -17.58 5.96
C MET A 193 19.95 -16.51 5.40
N SER A 194 20.83 -15.97 6.24
CA SER A 194 21.81 -14.96 5.84
C SER A 194 23.15 -15.60 5.48
N ARG A 195 23.93 -14.93 4.61
CA ARG A 195 25.31 -15.34 4.28
C ARG A 195 26.15 -15.62 5.52
N LYS A 196 26.00 -14.86 6.62
CA LYS A 196 26.75 -15.09 7.86
C LYS A 196 26.46 -16.46 8.47
N VAL A 197 25.19 -16.87 8.55
CA VAL A 197 24.79 -18.16 9.12
C VAL A 197 25.17 -19.30 8.18
N GLY A 198 24.91 -19.18 6.88
CA GLY A 198 25.28 -20.21 5.90
C GLY A 198 26.80 -20.47 5.86
N THR A 199 27.61 -19.40 5.81
CA THR A 199 29.08 -19.49 5.89
C THR A 199 29.56 -20.06 7.23
N ALA A 200 28.91 -19.72 8.36
CA ALA A 200 29.26 -20.30 9.66
C ALA A 200 28.99 -21.82 9.71
N LEU A 201 27.84 -22.28 9.20
CA LEU A 201 27.51 -23.71 9.12
C LEU A 201 28.52 -24.49 8.28
N CYS A 202 28.93 -23.97 7.12
CA CYS A 202 29.93 -24.61 6.26
C CYS A 202 31.35 -24.64 6.85
N HIS A 203 31.73 -23.68 7.72
CA HIS A 203 33.07 -23.64 8.34
C HIS A 203 33.16 -24.38 9.67
N TYR A 204 32.20 -24.19 10.59
CA TYR A 204 32.24 -24.81 11.91
C TYR A 204 31.72 -26.26 11.91
N ILE A 205 30.91 -26.62 10.91
CA ILE A 205 30.43 -27.99 10.66
C ILE A 205 29.91 -28.65 11.96
N PRO A 206 28.92 -28.03 12.64
CA PRO A 206 28.42 -28.51 13.93
C PRO A 206 27.79 -29.91 13.84
N GLY A 207 27.87 -30.65 14.95
CA GLY A 207 27.42 -32.03 15.07
C GLY A 207 28.58 -32.95 15.46
N GLU A 208 28.26 -34.09 16.08
CA GLU A 208 29.28 -35.06 16.52
C GLU A 208 29.58 -36.06 15.40
N ASN A 209 28.52 -36.63 14.81
CA ASN A 209 28.60 -37.68 13.81
C ASN A 209 28.79 -37.13 12.39
N SER A 210 29.32 -37.97 11.49
CA SER A 210 29.49 -37.65 10.06
C SER A 210 28.19 -37.24 9.36
N LYS A 211 27.06 -37.85 9.76
CA LYS A 211 25.71 -37.50 9.26
C LYS A 211 25.33 -36.06 9.61
N ASP A 212 25.50 -35.67 10.87
CA ASP A 212 25.09 -34.37 11.39
C ASP A 212 25.96 -33.25 10.78
N LYS A 213 27.27 -33.52 10.68
CA LYS A 213 28.26 -32.69 9.99
C LYS A 213 27.89 -32.45 8.52
N LYS A 214 27.44 -33.48 7.80
CA LYS A 214 26.94 -33.34 6.43
C LYS A 214 25.67 -32.49 6.38
N VAL A 215 24.69 -32.75 7.26
CA VAL A 215 23.44 -31.96 7.31
C VAL A 215 23.74 -30.48 7.58
N ALA A 216 24.72 -30.16 8.42
CA ALA A 216 25.15 -28.78 8.64
C ALA A 216 25.76 -28.14 7.38
N GLN A 217 26.60 -28.85 6.64
CA GLN A 217 27.16 -28.38 5.36
C GLN A 217 26.07 -28.16 4.30
N ASP A 218 25.20 -29.15 4.09
CA ASP A 218 24.09 -29.09 3.12
C ASP A 218 23.13 -27.92 3.46
N THR A 219 22.82 -27.73 4.76
CA THR A 219 22.01 -26.60 5.25
C THR A 219 22.71 -25.25 5.03
N GLY A 220 24.03 -25.19 5.24
CA GLY A 220 24.82 -23.98 5.01
C GLY A 220 24.84 -23.57 3.53
N ILE A 221 24.99 -24.54 2.63
CA ILE A 221 24.91 -24.34 1.17
C ILE A 221 23.50 -23.87 0.78
N PHE A 222 22.44 -24.50 1.33
CA PHE A 222 21.06 -24.07 1.10
C PHE A 222 20.80 -22.62 1.57
N PHE A 223 21.27 -22.24 2.75
CA PHE A 223 21.14 -20.86 3.25
C PHE A 223 21.91 -19.85 2.38
N LEU A 224 23.07 -20.22 1.84
CA LEU A 224 23.82 -19.40 0.88
C LEU A 224 23.08 -19.24 -0.45
N LEU A 225 22.43 -20.30 -0.95
CA LEU A 225 21.61 -20.28 -2.15
C LEU A 225 20.38 -19.37 -1.98
N ILE A 226 19.60 -19.56 -0.91
CA ILE A 226 18.42 -18.73 -0.62
C ILE A 226 18.80 -17.27 -0.36
N ASN A 227 19.90 -17.01 0.36
CA ASN A 227 20.46 -15.66 0.50
C ASN A 227 20.74 -15.05 -0.87
N ASN A 228 21.41 -15.76 -1.78
CA ASN A 228 21.78 -15.22 -3.09
C ASN A 228 20.55 -14.96 -3.98
N TRP A 229 19.59 -15.89 -4.02
CA TRP A 229 18.31 -15.70 -4.71
C TRP A 229 17.55 -14.47 -4.17
N PHE A 230 17.40 -14.35 -2.85
CA PHE A 230 16.66 -13.25 -2.24
C PHE A 230 17.34 -11.88 -2.47
N ASN A 231 18.68 -11.83 -2.46
CA ASN A 231 19.39 -10.58 -2.78
C ASN A 231 19.29 -10.21 -4.28
N LYS A 232 19.29 -11.19 -5.21
CA LYS A 232 19.03 -10.94 -6.65
C LYS A 232 17.62 -10.35 -6.85
N MET A 233 16.60 -10.99 -6.29
CA MET A 233 15.18 -10.61 -6.40
C MET A 233 14.80 -9.32 -5.65
N ASN A 234 15.63 -8.86 -4.70
CA ASN A 234 15.39 -7.67 -3.87
C ASN A 234 16.58 -6.70 -3.96
N SER A 235 17.08 -6.50 -5.18
CA SER A 235 18.20 -5.61 -5.50
C SER A 235 17.70 -4.19 -5.80
N TYR A 236 18.27 -3.20 -5.12
CA TYR A 236 17.84 -1.78 -5.20
C TYR A 236 19.01 -0.78 -5.28
N VAL A 237 20.26 -1.25 -5.36
CA VAL A 237 21.46 -0.40 -5.45
C VAL A 237 22.17 -0.66 -6.77
N LEU A 238 22.09 0.29 -7.70
CA LEU A 238 22.72 0.21 -9.03
C LEU A 238 24.20 -0.20 -8.93
N ASN A 239 24.97 0.54 -8.13
CA ASN A 239 26.40 0.34 -7.94
C ASN A 239 26.71 -0.50 -6.68
N ALA A 240 26.02 -1.63 -6.50
CA ALA A 240 26.29 -2.50 -5.37
C ALA A 240 27.69 -3.14 -5.46
N ALA A 241 28.47 -3.07 -4.39
CA ALA A 241 29.80 -3.67 -4.31
C ALA A 241 29.82 -5.22 -4.35
N LEU A 242 28.66 -5.87 -4.28
CA LEU A 242 28.51 -7.33 -4.40
C LEU A 242 27.65 -7.65 -5.63
N PRO A 243 28.11 -8.51 -6.58
CA PRO A 243 27.36 -8.91 -7.77
C PRO A 243 25.93 -9.38 -7.50
N ASN A 244 25.74 -10.19 -6.44
CA ASN A 244 24.44 -10.70 -6.02
C ASN A 244 23.48 -9.64 -5.44
N LYS A 245 23.89 -8.37 -5.35
CA LYS A 245 23.06 -7.22 -4.95
C LYS A 245 22.92 -6.15 -6.04
N LYS A 246 23.63 -6.28 -7.16
CA LYS A 246 23.42 -5.41 -8.33
C LYS A 246 22.06 -5.74 -8.98
N PRO A 247 21.43 -4.80 -9.69
CA PRO A 247 20.18 -5.07 -10.40
C PRO A 247 20.34 -6.22 -11.40
N TYR A 248 19.28 -7.00 -11.59
CA TYR A 248 19.25 -8.05 -12.60
C TYR A 248 19.46 -7.46 -14.01
N GLY A 249 20.33 -8.09 -14.80
CA GLY A 249 20.76 -7.62 -16.12
C GLY A 249 22.16 -7.00 -16.16
N VAL A 250 22.70 -6.54 -15.02
CA VAL A 250 24.03 -5.87 -14.98
C VAL A 250 25.18 -6.87 -15.06
N GLU A 251 25.05 -8.05 -14.46
CA GLU A 251 26.09 -9.10 -14.45
C GLU A 251 25.48 -10.48 -14.72
N LEU A 252 24.83 -10.64 -15.87
CA LEU A 252 24.10 -11.86 -16.26
C LEU A 252 24.90 -13.16 -16.09
N GLN A 253 26.22 -13.14 -16.33
CA GLN A 253 27.12 -14.29 -16.13
C GLN A 253 27.23 -14.79 -14.67
N GLN A 254 26.83 -13.98 -13.69
CA GLN A 254 26.77 -14.34 -12.26
C GLN A 254 25.33 -14.28 -11.71
N GLN A 255 24.39 -13.76 -12.50
CA GLN A 255 22.98 -13.59 -12.13
C GLN A 255 22.11 -14.75 -12.62
N ASN A 256 22.49 -15.40 -13.72
CA ASN A 256 22.04 -16.75 -14.07
C ASN A 256 22.76 -17.82 -13.22
#